data_AF-A0A820J385-F1
#
_entry.id   AF-A0A820J385-F1
#
_cell.length_a   1.000
_cell.length_b   1.000
_cell.length_c   1.000
_cell.angle_alpha   90.00
_cell.angle_beta   90.00
_cell.angle_gamma   90.00
#
_symmetry.space_group_name_H-M   'P 1'
#
loop_
_entity.id
_entity.type
_entity.pdbx_description
1 polymer ?
#
loop_
_entity_poly.entity_id
_entity_poly.type
_entity_poly.pdbx_seq_one_letter_code
_entity_poly.pdbx_strand_id
1 'polypeptide(L)'
;MKALSIDKKTCHLTEKEKEAQCYYDLGYTLVATSPDKALEFINKSLEIRLEILPEDHATIGFCHHDIGVAYQNKSMFDEAIKHYKEAIKIYEKHLFDEEEYQYNVTECYRLCHSNIAGIYTKQDDYDSAFNFRMKALSIDKKTCYLTEKEKEVQCFFDIGKELLDKDSIKALEFTKKSLEIRLEIFPILE
;
A
#
# COMPACT_ATOMS: atom_id res chain seq x y z
N MET A 1 -15.99 -42.29 21.31
CA MET A 1 -16.12 -40.91 21.83
C MET A 1 -14.72 -40.34 22.07
N LYS A 2 -14.08 -39.76 21.04
CA LYS A 2 -12.89 -38.90 21.18
C LYS A 2 -13.39 -37.46 21.10
N ALA A 3 -14.02 -37.00 22.18
CA ALA A 3 -14.53 -35.65 22.29
C ALA A 3 -13.45 -34.76 22.93
N LEU A 4 -13.18 -33.62 22.27
CA LEU A 4 -12.55 -32.42 22.80
C LEU A 4 -11.21 -32.60 23.54
N SER A 5 -10.14 -32.84 22.78
CA SER A 5 -8.84 -32.25 23.09
C SER A 5 -8.53 -31.15 22.07
N ILE A 6 -9.47 -30.20 21.89
CA ILE A 6 -9.11 -28.91 21.30
C ILE A 6 -8.11 -28.32 22.29
N ASP A 7 -6.85 -28.35 21.90
CA ASP A 7 -5.71 -27.98 22.71
C ASP A 7 -5.97 -26.60 23.31
N LYS A 8 -5.81 -26.43 24.63
CA LYS A 8 -5.94 -25.13 25.29
C LYS A 8 -5.06 -24.10 24.59
N LYS A 9 -3.92 -24.54 24.03
CA LYS A 9 -3.03 -23.71 23.21
C LYS A 9 -3.73 -23.21 21.93
N THR A 10 -4.45 -24.06 21.20
CA THR A 10 -5.26 -23.65 20.04
C THR A 10 -6.39 -22.70 20.43
N CYS A 11 -7.06 -22.94 21.57
CA CYS A 11 -8.09 -22.03 22.09
C CYS A 11 -7.52 -20.64 22.45
N HIS A 12 -6.37 -20.60 23.13
CA HIS A 12 -5.68 -19.36 23.46
C HIS A 12 -5.15 -18.62 22.22
N LEU A 13 -4.67 -19.35 21.20
CA LEU A 13 -4.30 -18.76 19.91
C LEU A 13 -5.52 -18.09 19.26
N THR A 14 -6.68 -18.74 19.22
CA THR A 14 -7.89 -18.13 18.65
C THR A 14 -8.40 -16.92 19.42
N GLU A 15 -8.24 -16.88 20.75
CA GLU A 15 -8.62 -15.69 21.54
C GLU A 15 -7.63 -14.54 21.31
N LYS A 16 -6.32 -14.82 21.24
CA LYS A 16 -5.31 -13.81 20.87
C LYS A 16 -5.50 -13.28 19.46
N GLU A 17 -5.87 -14.14 18.50
CA GLU A 17 -6.19 -13.72 17.14
C GLU A 17 -7.39 -12.75 17.11
N LYS A 18 -8.47 -13.08 17.83
CA LYS A 18 -9.63 -12.18 17.96
C LYS A 18 -9.26 -10.88 18.66
N GLU A 19 -8.47 -10.94 19.73
CA GLU A 19 -7.98 -9.75 20.43
C GLU A 19 -7.16 -8.85 19.50
N ALA A 20 -6.23 -9.43 18.75
CA ALA A 20 -5.45 -8.69 17.75
C ALA A 20 -6.34 -8.08 16.67
N GLN A 21 -7.38 -8.79 16.24
CA GLN A 21 -8.34 -8.26 15.26
C GLN A 21 -9.14 -7.08 15.83
N CYS A 22 -9.63 -7.17 17.06
CA CYS A 22 -10.34 -6.07 17.72
C CYS A 22 -9.48 -4.80 17.82
N TYR A 23 -8.20 -4.94 18.21
CA TYR A 23 -7.27 -3.82 18.23
C TYR A 23 -7.01 -3.24 16.84
N TYR A 24 -6.87 -4.11 15.84
CA TYR A 24 -6.69 -3.68 14.46
C TYR A 24 -7.89 -2.87 13.97
N ASP A 25 -9.11 -3.37 14.14
CA ASP A 25 -10.33 -2.71 13.69
C ASP A 25 -10.53 -1.35 14.38
N LEU A 26 -10.27 -1.28 15.69
CA LEU A 26 -10.32 -0.03 16.43
C LEU A 26 -9.28 0.96 15.90
N GLY A 27 -8.05 0.49 15.67
CA GLY A 27 -6.98 1.30 15.10
C GLY A 27 -7.32 1.83 13.71
N TYR A 28 -7.79 0.96 12.82
CA TYR A 28 -8.19 1.27 11.44
C TYR A 28 -9.26 2.38 11.39
N THR A 29 -10.30 2.28 12.21
CA THR A 29 -11.36 3.32 12.27
C THR A 29 -10.85 4.69 12.71
N LEU A 30 -9.74 4.74 13.44
CA LEU A 30 -9.14 5.96 13.96
C LEU A 30 -8.06 6.56 13.06
N VAL A 31 -7.58 5.84 12.03
CA VAL A 31 -6.46 6.28 11.17
C VAL A 31 -6.69 7.68 10.58
N ALA A 32 -7.92 7.99 10.18
CA ALA A 32 -8.27 9.27 9.57
C ALA A 32 -8.57 10.39 10.59
N THR A 33 -8.98 10.05 11.82
CA THR A 33 -9.52 11.03 12.80
C THR A 33 -8.59 11.27 13.98
N SER A 34 -7.78 10.29 14.35
CA SER A 34 -6.87 10.34 15.50
C SER A 34 -5.66 9.44 15.26
N PRO A 35 -4.70 9.86 14.41
CA PRO A 35 -3.54 9.05 14.03
C PRO A 35 -2.73 8.52 15.21
N ASP A 36 -2.61 9.29 16.31
CA ASP A 36 -1.92 8.84 17.52
C ASP A 36 -2.58 7.63 18.20
N LYS A 37 -3.91 7.66 18.32
CA LYS A 37 -4.67 6.52 18.88
C LYS A 37 -4.67 5.34 17.91
N ALA A 38 -4.74 5.61 16.61
CA ALA A 38 -4.63 4.58 15.59
C ALA A 38 -3.30 3.83 15.72
N LEU A 39 -2.18 4.56 15.85
CA LEU A 39 -0.86 3.98 16.10
C LEU A 39 -0.84 3.14 17.38
N GLU A 40 -1.43 3.61 18.48
CA GLU A 40 -1.48 2.84 19.73
C GLU A 40 -2.15 1.46 19.52
N PHE A 41 -3.35 1.45 18.94
CA PHE A 41 -4.11 0.21 18.77
C PHE A 41 -3.54 -0.71 17.69
N ILE A 42 -3.09 -0.16 16.55
CA ILE A 42 -2.49 -0.99 15.49
C ILE A 42 -1.16 -1.60 15.97
N ASN A 43 -0.36 -0.88 16.76
CA ASN A 43 0.87 -1.46 17.34
C ASN A 43 0.57 -2.59 18.35
N LYS A 44 -0.49 -2.47 19.16
CA LYS A 44 -0.94 -3.57 20.03
C LYS A 44 -1.35 -4.80 19.21
N SER A 45 -2.09 -4.60 18.12
CA SER A 45 -2.44 -5.69 17.20
C SER A 45 -1.19 -6.33 16.58
N LEU A 46 -0.25 -5.51 16.14
CA LEU A 46 1.02 -5.96 15.54
C LEU A 46 1.84 -6.78 16.53
N GLU A 47 1.97 -6.33 17.78
CA GLU A 47 2.69 -7.06 18.84
C GLU A 47 2.10 -8.45 19.07
N ILE A 48 0.77 -8.56 19.19
CA ILE A 48 0.10 -9.85 19.36
C ILE A 48 0.33 -10.71 18.12
N ARG A 49 0.12 -10.18 16.90
CA ARG A 49 0.29 -10.92 15.64
C ARG A 49 1.71 -11.46 15.48
N LEU A 50 2.74 -10.69 15.86
CA LEU A 50 4.14 -11.14 15.85
C LEU A 50 4.42 -12.25 16.88
N GLU A 51 3.65 -12.32 17.97
CA GLU A 51 3.78 -13.38 18.98
C GLU A 51 3.18 -14.72 18.50
N ILE A 52 2.06 -14.65 17.77
CA ILE A 52 1.24 -15.84 17.47
C ILE A 52 1.27 -16.31 16.01
N LEU A 53 1.77 -15.50 15.06
CA LEU A 53 1.81 -15.81 13.64
C LEU A 53 3.25 -15.86 13.10
N PRO A 54 3.49 -16.53 11.96
CA PRO A 54 4.74 -16.40 11.22
C PRO A 54 5.03 -14.94 10.85
N GLU A 55 6.31 -14.54 10.84
CA GLU A 55 6.73 -13.15 10.60
C GLU A 55 6.28 -12.58 9.24
N ASP A 56 6.01 -13.44 8.26
CA ASP A 56 5.50 -13.05 6.95
C ASP A 56 3.99 -13.15 6.79
N HIS A 57 3.25 -13.49 7.84
CA HIS A 57 1.79 -13.59 7.73
C HIS A 57 1.19 -12.27 7.22
N ALA A 58 0.33 -12.32 6.19
CA ALA A 58 -0.19 -11.14 5.48
C ALA A 58 -0.86 -10.10 6.40
N THR A 59 -1.48 -10.53 7.50
CA THR A 59 -2.09 -9.62 8.50
C THR A 59 -1.08 -8.74 9.23
N ILE A 60 0.17 -9.15 9.34
CA ILE A 60 1.28 -8.30 9.82
C ILE A 60 1.53 -7.20 8.80
N GLY A 61 1.49 -7.52 7.51
CA GLY A 61 1.55 -6.54 6.42
C GLY A 61 0.45 -5.48 6.54
N PHE A 62 -0.80 -5.88 6.84
CA PHE A 62 -1.92 -4.94 7.01
C PHE A 62 -1.65 -3.94 8.15
N CYS A 63 -1.09 -4.40 9.28
CA CYS A 63 -0.67 -3.52 10.37
C CYS A 63 0.38 -2.50 9.90
N HIS A 64 1.42 -2.95 9.20
CA HIS A 64 2.46 -2.05 8.70
C HIS A 64 1.91 -1.02 7.70
N HIS A 65 1.01 -1.41 6.80
CA HIS A 65 0.37 -0.47 5.88
C HIS A 65 -0.37 0.65 6.63
N ASP A 66 -1.21 0.31 7.60
CA ASP A 66 -2.03 1.31 8.29
C ASP A 66 -1.24 2.16 9.28
N ILE A 67 -0.17 1.61 9.86
CA ILE A 67 0.83 2.42 10.58
C ILE A 67 1.47 3.43 9.62
N GLY A 68 1.81 3.01 8.40
CA GLY A 68 2.31 3.90 7.35
C GLY A 68 1.33 5.03 7.03
N VAL A 69 0.03 4.72 6.89
CA VAL A 69 -1.02 5.73 6.67
C VAL A 69 -1.13 6.69 7.85
N ALA A 70 -1.08 6.18 9.09
CA ALA A 70 -1.16 7.03 10.28
C ALA A 70 0.04 8.01 10.36
N TYR A 71 1.27 7.55 10.07
CA TYR A 71 2.43 8.44 9.99
C TYR A 71 2.33 9.44 8.84
N GLN A 72 1.82 9.02 7.68
CA GLN A 72 1.57 9.92 6.55
C GLN A 72 0.58 11.02 6.91
N ASN A 73 -0.51 10.69 7.64
CA ASN A 73 -1.48 11.67 8.13
C ASN A 73 -0.87 12.66 9.13
N LYS A 74 0.19 12.25 9.84
CA LYS A 74 1.01 13.11 10.70
C LYS A 74 2.11 13.87 9.94
N SER A 75 2.21 13.72 8.62
CA SER A 75 3.30 14.24 7.78
C SER A 75 4.70 13.74 8.18
N MET A 76 4.78 12.61 8.86
CA MET A 76 6.01 11.91 9.23
C MET A 76 6.37 10.94 8.09
N PHE A 77 6.91 11.51 7.01
CA PHE A 77 7.05 10.80 5.74
C PHE A 77 8.10 9.69 5.75
N ASP A 78 9.19 9.85 6.49
CA ASP A 78 10.25 8.83 6.55
C ASP A 78 9.77 7.58 7.28
N GLU A 79 9.05 7.76 8.39
CA GLU A 79 8.41 6.69 9.14
C GLU A 79 7.32 6.01 8.32
N ALA A 80 6.50 6.79 7.60
CA ALA A 80 5.48 6.24 6.71
C ALA A 80 6.10 5.34 5.64
N ILE A 81 7.13 5.82 4.93
CA ILE A 81 7.85 5.05 3.90
C ILE A 81 8.45 3.78 4.49
N LYS A 82 9.07 3.86 5.68
CA LYS A 82 9.63 2.69 6.36
C LYS A 82 8.57 1.61 6.56
N HIS A 83 7.42 1.97 7.11
CA HIS A 83 6.35 1.02 7.37
C HIS A 83 5.71 0.49 6.09
N TYR A 84 5.51 1.32 5.06
CA TYR A 84 5.06 0.83 3.75
C TYR A 84 6.04 -0.16 3.11
N LYS A 85 7.35 0.04 3.27
CA LYS A 85 8.37 -0.90 2.76
C LYS A 85 8.34 -2.25 3.48
N GLU A 86 8.13 -2.25 4.81
CA GLU A 86 7.93 -3.52 5.55
C GLU A 86 6.67 -4.25 5.10
N ALA A 87 5.56 -3.52 4.89
CA ALA A 87 4.32 -4.11 4.36
C ALA A 87 4.54 -4.72 2.96
N ILE A 88 5.21 -3.98 2.06
CA ILE A 88 5.59 -4.45 0.71
C ILE A 88 6.37 -5.76 0.81
N LYS A 89 7.43 -5.82 1.62
CA LYS A 89 8.27 -7.01 1.79
C LYS A 89 7.47 -8.25 2.20
N ILE A 90 6.47 -8.07 3.07
CA ILE A 90 5.56 -9.14 3.48
C ILE A 90 4.66 -9.55 2.31
N TYR A 91 3.96 -8.59 1.70
CA TYR A 91 3.04 -8.87 0.60
C TYR A 91 3.72 -9.51 -0.61
N GLU A 92 4.98 -9.20 -0.92
CA GLU A 92 5.74 -9.83 -2.03
C GLU A 92 5.82 -11.34 -1.90
N LYS A 93 5.87 -11.86 -0.68
CA LYS A 93 5.90 -13.30 -0.42
C LYS A 93 4.57 -13.99 -0.76
N HIS A 94 3.49 -13.23 -0.86
CA HIS A 94 2.11 -13.72 -0.99
C HIS A 94 1.42 -13.29 -2.29
N LEU A 95 2.10 -12.55 -3.18
CA LEU A 95 1.48 -12.00 -4.40
C LEU A 95 0.93 -13.08 -5.35
N PHE A 96 1.53 -14.26 -5.36
CA PHE A 96 1.22 -15.35 -6.29
C PHE A 96 0.60 -16.57 -5.62
N ASP A 97 0.21 -16.45 -4.36
CA ASP A 97 -0.50 -17.52 -3.65
C ASP A 97 -1.93 -17.64 -4.20
N GLU A 98 -2.41 -18.86 -4.43
CA GLU A 98 -3.76 -19.14 -4.98
C GLU A 98 -4.88 -19.04 -3.94
N GLU A 99 -4.58 -18.61 -2.71
CA GLU A 99 -5.54 -18.56 -1.61
C GLU A 99 -6.53 -17.39 -1.70
N GLU A 100 -7.72 -17.58 -1.11
CA GLU A 100 -8.86 -16.64 -1.13
C GLU A 100 -8.52 -15.23 -0.59
N TYR A 101 -7.46 -15.10 0.21
CA TYR A 101 -6.96 -13.81 0.73
C TYR A 101 -6.13 -12.98 -0.27
N GLN A 102 -5.84 -13.50 -1.47
CA GLN A 102 -4.96 -12.86 -2.46
C GLN A 102 -5.43 -11.45 -2.87
N TYR A 103 -6.74 -11.23 -3.01
CA TYR A 103 -7.26 -9.93 -3.47
C TYR A 103 -6.85 -8.77 -2.54
N ASN A 104 -6.88 -9.00 -1.22
CA ASN A 104 -6.53 -7.99 -0.24
C ASN A 104 -5.01 -7.72 -0.24
N VAL A 105 -4.19 -8.75 -0.44
CA VAL A 105 -2.72 -8.62 -0.49
C VAL A 105 -2.27 -7.83 -1.71
N THR A 106 -2.75 -8.19 -2.91
CA THR A 106 -2.39 -7.49 -4.15
C THR A 106 -2.80 -6.02 -4.10
N GLU A 107 -4.00 -5.73 -3.58
CA GLU A 107 -4.48 -4.36 -3.45
C GLU A 107 -3.66 -3.57 -2.42
N CYS A 108 -3.38 -4.13 -1.24
CA CYS A 108 -2.55 -3.46 -0.24
C CYS A 108 -1.11 -3.25 -0.74
N TYR A 109 -0.55 -4.19 -1.51
CA TYR A 109 0.75 -4.00 -2.18
C TYR A 109 0.71 -2.78 -3.11
N ARG A 110 -0.30 -2.72 -4.00
CA ARG A 110 -0.51 -1.61 -4.94
C ARG A 110 -0.67 -0.28 -4.21
N LEU A 111 -1.44 -0.26 -3.12
CA LEU A 111 -1.65 0.93 -2.29
C LEU A 111 -0.37 1.39 -1.60
N CYS A 112 0.46 0.48 -1.06
CA CYS A 112 1.74 0.85 -0.46
C CYS A 112 2.64 1.59 -1.47
N HIS A 113 2.80 1.04 -2.69
CA HIS A 113 3.57 1.69 -3.75
C HIS A 113 2.96 3.05 -4.14
N SER A 114 1.64 3.13 -4.25
CA SER A 114 0.95 4.39 -4.57
C SER A 114 1.13 5.47 -3.50
N ASN A 115 1.06 5.08 -2.22
CA ASN A 115 1.26 5.99 -1.09
C ASN A 115 2.70 6.50 -1.03
N ILE A 116 3.69 5.60 -1.21
CA ILE A 116 5.11 6.00 -1.30
C ILE A 116 5.32 6.96 -2.49
N ALA A 117 4.73 6.69 -3.65
CA ALA A 117 4.82 7.58 -4.82
C ALA A 117 4.24 8.97 -4.53
N GLY A 118 3.09 9.03 -3.84
CA GLY A 118 2.48 10.30 -3.42
C GLY A 118 3.36 11.07 -2.42
N ILE A 119 4.02 10.37 -1.49
CA ILE A 119 4.97 10.99 -0.57
C ILE A 119 6.16 11.59 -1.32
N TYR A 120 6.79 10.84 -2.23
CA TYR A 120 7.92 11.34 -3.02
C TYR A 120 7.53 12.52 -3.92
N THR A 121 6.32 12.51 -4.48
CA THR A 121 5.78 13.65 -5.23
C THR A 121 5.67 14.90 -4.35
N LYS A 122 5.24 14.75 -3.09
CA LYS A 122 5.21 15.86 -2.12
C LYS A 122 6.61 16.37 -1.77
N GLN A 123 7.60 15.50 -1.75
CA GLN A 123 9.02 15.81 -1.51
C GLN A 123 9.77 16.29 -2.78
N ASP A 124 9.08 16.42 -3.91
CA ASP A 124 9.66 16.81 -5.21
C ASP A 124 10.70 15.82 -5.79
N ASP A 125 10.73 14.58 -5.30
CA ASP A 125 11.49 13.47 -5.88
C ASP A 125 10.63 12.70 -6.89
N TYR A 126 10.52 13.26 -8.09
CA TYR A 126 9.64 12.69 -9.12
C TYR A 126 10.16 11.39 -9.72
N ASP A 127 11.48 11.16 -9.70
CA ASP A 127 12.07 9.92 -10.20
C ASP A 127 11.68 8.75 -9.30
N SER A 128 11.78 8.91 -7.98
CA SER A 128 11.28 7.92 -7.03
C SER A 128 9.76 7.76 -7.15
N ALA A 129 9.00 8.86 -7.24
CA ALA A 129 7.56 8.79 -7.40
C ALA A 129 7.12 8.00 -8.65
N PHE A 130 7.76 8.25 -9.79
CA PHE A 130 7.52 7.55 -11.04
C PHE A 130 7.79 6.06 -10.91
N ASN A 131 8.95 5.68 -10.34
CA ASN A 131 9.33 4.28 -10.16
C ASN A 131 8.33 3.50 -9.29
N PHE A 132 7.89 4.09 -8.17
CA PHE A 132 6.90 3.46 -7.30
C PHE A 132 5.52 3.38 -7.97
N ARG A 133 5.11 4.40 -8.73
CA ARG A 133 3.83 4.38 -9.47
C ARG A 133 3.83 3.32 -10.59
N MET A 134 4.94 3.17 -11.32
CA MET A 134 5.10 2.11 -12.33
C MET A 134 4.95 0.71 -11.74
N LYS A 135 5.49 0.48 -10.53
CA LYS A 135 5.31 -0.79 -9.82
C LYS A 135 3.85 -1.04 -9.44
N ALA A 136 3.14 -0.02 -8.95
CA ALA A 136 1.72 -0.13 -8.65
C ALA A 136 0.89 -0.49 -9.89
N LEU A 137 1.10 0.21 -11.02
CA LEU A 137 0.38 -0.04 -12.28
C LEU A 137 0.69 -1.40 -12.90
N SER A 138 1.86 -1.96 -12.64
CA SER A 138 2.23 -3.27 -13.20
C SER A 138 1.49 -4.43 -12.55
N ILE A 139 0.96 -4.24 -11.34
CA ILE A 139 0.29 -5.28 -10.55
C ILE A 139 -1.23 -5.07 -10.50
N ASP A 140 -1.72 -3.85 -10.77
CA ASP A 140 -3.14 -3.58 -10.87
C ASP A 140 -3.79 -4.38 -12.01
N LYS A 141 -4.80 -5.19 -11.66
CA LYS A 141 -5.54 -6.03 -12.62
C LYS A 141 -6.18 -5.21 -13.75
N LYS A 142 -6.48 -3.94 -13.53
CA LYS A 142 -7.05 -3.03 -14.54
C LYS A 142 -6.02 -2.47 -15.51
N THR A 143 -4.73 -2.53 -15.18
CA THR A 143 -3.67 -1.94 -16.01
C THR A 143 -2.57 -2.94 -16.34
N CYS A 144 -2.69 -4.20 -15.91
CA CYS A 144 -1.69 -5.24 -16.18
C CYS A 144 -1.55 -5.56 -17.68
N TYR A 145 -2.59 -5.34 -18.48
CA TYR A 145 -2.57 -5.51 -19.94
C TYR A 145 -1.94 -4.34 -20.69
N LEU A 146 -1.70 -3.20 -20.02
CA LEU A 146 -1.07 -2.05 -20.65
C LEU A 146 0.40 -2.36 -20.95
N THR A 147 0.84 -1.91 -22.13
CA THR A 147 2.26 -1.88 -22.49
C THR A 147 3.03 -0.97 -21.52
N GLU A 148 4.36 -1.12 -21.50
CA GLU A 148 5.22 -0.29 -20.66
C GLU A 148 5.00 1.20 -20.96
N LYS A 149 5.01 1.60 -22.24
CA LYS A 149 4.75 2.99 -22.65
C LYS A 149 3.37 3.49 -22.22
N GLU A 150 2.31 2.68 -22.29
CA GLU A 150 0.99 3.09 -21.80
C GLU A 150 0.96 3.31 -20.28
N LYS A 151 1.72 2.52 -19.52
CA LYS A 151 1.90 2.76 -18.08
C LYS A 151 2.70 4.03 -17.81
N GLU A 152 3.73 4.32 -18.60
CA GLU A 152 4.48 5.59 -18.48
C GLU A 152 3.57 6.80 -18.72
N VAL A 153 2.71 6.74 -19.74
CA VAL A 153 1.69 7.77 -20.03
C VAL A 153 0.83 8.03 -18.80
N GLN A 154 0.32 6.95 -18.17
CA GLN A 154 -0.51 7.05 -16.97
C GLN A 154 0.26 7.62 -15.79
N CYS A 155 1.50 7.17 -15.56
CA CYS A 155 2.37 7.69 -14.49
C CYS A 155 2.60 9.19 -14.61
N PHE A 156 3.02 9.68 -15.79
CA PHE A 156 3.25 11.11 -16.00
C PHE A 156 1.96 11.92 -15.87
N PHE A 157 0.82 11.38 -16.33
CA PHE A 157 -0.47 12.01 -16.15
C PHE A 157 -0.84 12.15 -14.67
N ASP A 158 -0.68 11.09 -13.88
CA ASP A 158 -1.02 11.10 -12.46
C ASP A 158 -0.10 12.04 -11.66
N ILE A 159 1.21 12.07 -11.96
CA ILE A 159 2.14 13.02 -11.33
C ILE A 159 1.73 14.46 -11.69
N GLY A 160 1.42 14.71 -12.97
CA GLY A 160 0.97 16.03 -13.42
C GLY A 160 -0.32 16.47 -12.72
N LYS A 161 -1.28 15.55 -12.53
CA LYS A 161 -2.53 15.81 -11.82
C LYS A 161 -2.32 16.14 -10.34
N GLU A 162 -1.44 15.42 -9.64
CA GLU A 162 -1.12 15.69 -8.23
C GLU A 162 -0.42 17.03 -8.03
N LEU A 163 0.35 17.48 -9.03
CA LEU A 163 1.05 18.76 -9.00
C LEU A 163 0.15 19.95 -9.34
N LEU A 164 -1.08 19.73 -9.84
CA LEU A 164 -1.92 20.81 -10.36
C LEU A 164 -2.14 21.94 -9.35
N ASP A 165 -2.34 21.59 -8.08
CA ASP A 165 -2.55 22.55 -6.98
C ASP A 165 -1.25 23.05 -6.35
N LYS A 166 -0.12 22.35 -6.55
CA LYS A 166 1.19 22.65 -5.94
C LYS A 166 2.08 23.50 -6.85
N ASP A 167 2.20 23.10 -8.11
CA ASP A 167 3.09 23.69 -9.11
C ASP A 167 2.51 23.46 -10.52
N SER A 168 1.72 24.43 -10.99
CA SER A 168 1.07 24.37 -12.31
C SER A 168 2.05 24.30 -13.49
N ILE A 169 3.29 24.78 -13.33
CA ILE A 169 4.31 24.72 -14.39
C ILE A 169 4.80 23.28 -14.52
N LYS A 170 5.19 22.65 -13.41
CA LYS A 170 5.58 21.23 -13.43
C LYS A 170 4.42 20.31 -13.81
N ALA A 171 3.21 20.61 -13.35
CA ALA A 171 2.01 19.88 -13.76
C ALA A 171 1.85 19.86 -15.29
N LEU A 172 2.10 21.01 -15.94
CA LEU A 172 2.06 21.13 -17.39
C LEU A 172 3.20 20.34 -18.06
N GLU A 173 4.41 20.37 -17.52
CA GLU A 173 5.56 19.60 -18.03
C GLU A 173 5.26 18.10 -18.06
N PHE A 174 4.79 17.55 -16.93
CA PHE A 174 4.44 16.13 -16.83
C PHE A 174 3.26 15.74 -17.73
N THR A 175 2.24 16.59 -17.80
CA THR A 175 1.08 16.34 -18.68
C THR A 175 1.47 16.40 -20.17
N LYS A 176 2.40 17.28 -20.55
CA LYS A 176 2.97 17.32 -21.91
C LYS A 176 3.75 16.05 -22.22
N LYS A 177 4.61 15.59 -21.32
CA LYS A 177 5.37 14.34 -21.49
C LYS A 177 4.45 13.13 -21.66
N SER A 178 3.35 13.07 -20.89
CA SER A 178 2.30 12.06 -21.05
C SER A 178 1.68 12.09 -22.45
N LEU A 179 1.35 13.30 -22.95
CA LEU A 179 0.78 13.47 -24.28
C LEU A 179 1.76 13.10 -25.40
N GLU A 180 3.03 13.49 -25.29
CA GLU A 180 4.09 13.18 -26.26
C GLU A 180 4.22 11.67 -26.47
N ILE A 181 4.36 10.91 -25.38
CA ILE A 181 4.46 9.44 -25.45
C ILE A 181 3.17 8.84 -26.03
N ARG A 182 2.01 9.38 -25.66
CA ARG A 182 0.73 8.90 -26.21
C ARG A 182 0.64 9.08 -27.73
N LEU A 183 1.16 10.17 -28.27
CA LEU A 183 1.23 10.42 -29.71
C LEU A 183 2.24 9.51 -30.42
N GLU A 184 3.28 9.03 -29.73
CA GLU A 184 4.18 8.01 -30.27
C GLU A 184 3.49 6.64 -30.41
N ILE A 185 2.61 6.28 -29.45
CA ILE A 185 1.89 5.00 -29.48
C ILE A 185 0.74 5.04 -30.49
N PHE A 186 0.01 6.15 -30.55
CA PHE A 186 -1.14 6.36 -31.40
C PHE A 186 -0.98 7.65 -32.23
N PRO A 187 -0.15 7.64 -33.28
CA PRO A 187 0.02 8.80 -34.13
C PRO A 187 -1.30 9.18 -34.79
N ILE A 188 -1.61 10.48 -34.82
CA ILE A 188 -2.76 10.98 -35.57
C ILE A 188 -2.44 10.78 -37.05
N LEU A 189 -3.21 9.93 -37.72
CA LEU A 189 -3.13 9.79 -39.18
C LEU A 189 -3.72 11.06 -39.81
N GLU A 190 -2.92 11.75 -40.63
CA GLU A 190 -3.35 12.90 -41.44
C GLU A 190 -4.37 12.51 -42.52
#